data_AF-A0A966RIU5-F1
#
_entry.id   AF-A0A966RIU5-F1
#
_cell.length_a   1.000
_cell.length_b   1.000
_cell.length_c   1.000
_cell.angle_alpha   90.00
_cell.angle_beta   90.00
_cell.angle_gamma   90.00
#
_symmetry.space_group_name_H-M   'P 1'
#
loop_
_entity.id
_entity.type
_entity.pdbx_description
1 polymer ?
#
loop_
_entity_poly.entity_id
_entity_poly.type
_entity_poly.pdbx_seq_one_letter_code
_entity_poly.pdbx_strand_id
1 'polypeptide(L)' 'MATSKQKSPGTGKPLDLLIIADSEHSADMLYATGMFVPDPFIYLRVRGRSFLCMSDLELDRAAKEA' A
#
# COMPACT_ATOMS: atom_id res chain seq x y z
N MET A 1 -32.03 11.27 1.24
CA MET A 1 -30.58 11.09 1.53
C MET A 1 -30.41 9.78 2.26
N ALA A 2 -30.03 8.71 1.55
CA ALA A 2 -29.74 7.42 2.19
C ALA A 2 -28.27 7.43 2.62
N THR A 3 -28.04 7.52 3.93
CA THR A 3 -26.71 7.31 4.51
C THR A 3 -26.41 5.81 4.45
N SER A 4 -25.53 5.40 3.54
CA SER A 4 -25.02 4.03 3.52
C SER A 4 -24.18 3.81 4.78
N LYS A 5 -24.73 3.13 5.78
CA LYS A 5 -23.96 2.61 6.92
C LYS A 5 -22.87 1.71 6.37
N GLN A 6 -21.60 2.10 6.52
CA GLN A 6 -20.51 1.15 6.37
C GLN A 6 -20.67 0.07 7.43
N LYS A 7 -20.86 -1.17 6.96
CA LYS A 7 -21.00 -2.37 7.79
C LYS A 7 -19.68 -2.58 8.51
N SER A 8 -19.67 -2.48 9.84
CA SER A 8 -18.51 -2.80 10.66
C SER A 8 -18.04 -4.23 10.32
N PRO A 9 -16.78 -4.44 9.93
CA PRO A 9 -16.32 -5.78 9.58
C PRO A 9 -16.27 -6.59 10.85
N GLY A 10 -16.95 -7.73 10.84
CA GLY A 10 -16.76 -8.77 11.85
C GLY A 10 -15.31 -9.21 11.90
N THR A 11 -14.95 -9.85 13.00
CA THR A 11 -13.63 -10.37 13.42
C THR A 11 -13.01 -11.44 12.49
N GLY A 12 -13.06 -11.25 11.17
CA GLY A 12 -12.60 -12.21 10.17
C GLY A 12 -11.77 -11.56 9.08
N LYS A 13 -10.44 -11.80 9.14
CA LYS A 13 -9.38 -11.35 8.22
C LYS A 13 -9.29 -9.83 7.99
N PRO A 14 -8.07 -9.27 7.88
CA PRO A 14 -7.93 -7.84 7.62
C PRO A 14 -8.62 -7.47 6.31
N LEU A 15 -9.36 -6.36 6.34
CA LEU A 15 -10.11 -5.83 5.20
C LEU A 15 -9.24 -5.68 3.95
N ASP A 16 -9.91 -5.79 2.80
CA ASP A 16 -9.33 -5.39 1.52
C ASP A 16 -8.90 -3.92 1.60
N LEU A 17 -7.71 -3.62 1.12
CA LEU A 17 -7.03 -2.33 1.30
C LEU A 17 -6.32 -1.93 0.02
N LEU A 18 -6.51 -0.71 -0.43
CA LEU A 18 -5.79 -0.08 -1.54
C LEU A 18 -5.13 1.19 -1.02
N ILE A 19 -3.81 1.30 -1.19
CA ILE A 19 -3.03 2.50 -0.89
C ILE A 19 -2.29 2.91 -2.16
N ILE A 20 -2.34 4.20 -2.50
CA ILE A 20 -1.56 4.80 -3.58
C ILE A 20 -0.86 6.02 -2.95
N ALA A 21 0.42 5.88 -2.66
CA ALA A 21 1.24 6.90 -2.01
C ALA A 21 2.73 6.58 -2.17
N ASP A 22 3.59 7.55 -1.94
CA ASP A 22 4.99 7.30 -1.59
C ASP A 22 5.09 6.86 -0.12
N SER A 23 6.12 6.11 0.23
CA SER A 23 6.30 5.60 1.60
C SER A 23 7.17 6.50 2.47
N GLU A 24 7.82 7.52 1.89
CA GLU A 24 8.55 8.53 2.67
C GLU A 24 7.61 9.43 3.47
N HIS A 25 6.47 9.83 2.90
CA HIS A 25 5.50 10.74 3.52
C HIS A 25 4.24 10.02 4.04
N SER A 26 3.99 8.78 3.63
CA SER A 26 2.84 7.99 4.11
C SER A 26 3.25 6.90 5.10
N ALA A 27 2.99 7.14 6.38
CA ALA A 27 3.19 6.15 7.43
C ALA A 27 2.37 4.86 7.21
N ASP A 28 1.18 4.97 6.61
CA ASP A 28 0.35 3.81 6.27
C ASP A 28 1.00 2.97 5.17
N MET A 29 1.59 3.62 4.16
CA MET A 29 2.30 2.93 3.07
C MET A 29 3.58 2.28 3.58
N LEU A 30 4.33 2.98 4.43
CA LEU A 30 5.52 2.45 5.09
C LEU A 30 5.15 1.25 5.98
N TYR A 31 4.06 1.33 6.74
CA TYR A 31 3.58 0.22 7.56
C TYR A 31 3.11 -0.97 6.71
N ALA A 32 2.45 -0.72 5.59
CA ALA A 32 1.93 -1.75 4.71
C ALA A 32 3.02 -2.51 3.94
N THR A 33 4.14 -1.86 3.63
CA THR A 33 5.17 -2.38 2.72
C THR A 33 6.52 -2.63 3.39
N GLY A 34 6.86 -1.89 4.45
CA GLY A 34 8.16 -1.95 5.12
C GLY A 34 9.33 -1.40 4.28
N MET A 35 9.03 -0.67 3.21
CA MET A 35 10.03 -0.11 2.29
C MET A 35 9.98 1.41 2.33
N PHE A 36 11.15 2.05 2.18
CA PHE A 36 11.27 3.49 1.94
C PHE A 36 11.48 3.71 0.45
N VAL A 37 10.51 4.37 -0.15
CA VAL A 37 10.32 4.56 -1.58
C VAL A 37 9.79 5.98 -1.78
N PRO A 38 10.54 6.86 -2.47
CA PRO A 38 10.17 8.25 -2.68
C PRO A 38 9.10 8.42 -3.78
N ASP A 39 9.02 7.50 -4.75
CA ASP A 39 8.04 7.61 -5.83
C ASP A 39 6.73 6.90 -5.48
N PRO A 40 5.54 7.49 -5.76
CA PRO A 40 4.27 6.86 -5.44
C PRO A 40 4.07 5.52 -6.16
N PHE A 41 3.61 4.51 -5.41
CA PHE A 41 3.37 3.17 -5.91
C PHE A 41 2.07 2.59 -5.34
N ILE A 42 1.59 1.50 -5.93
CA ILE A 42 0.30 0.90 -5.58
C ILE A 42 0.52 -0.29 -4.67
N TYR A 43 -0.11 -0.26 -3.49
CA TYR A 43 -0.27 -1.41 -2.60
C TYR A 43 -1.73 -1.85 -2.60
N LEU A 44 -1.96 -3.13 -2.92
CA LEU A 44 -3.28 -3.73 -2.90
C LEU A 44 -3.27 -5.00 -2.04
N ARG A 45 -4.07 -5.03 -0.98
CA ARG A 45 -4.39 -6.25 -0.24
C ARG A 45 -5.81 -6.66 -0.55
N VAL A 46 -5.99 -7.84 -1.14
CA VAL A 46 -7.31 -8.42 -1.43
C VAL A 46 -7.32 -9.87 -1.01
N ARG A 47 -8.37 -10.27 -0.25
CA ARG A 47 -8.55 -11.66 0.24
C ARG A 47 -7.33 -12.17 1.03
N GLY A 48 -6.64 -11.28 1.74
CA GLY A 48 -5.44 -11.60 2.53
C GLY A 48 -4.16 -11.79 1.72
N ARG A 49 -4.15 -11.50 0.41
CA ARG A 49 -2.96 -11.48 -0.44
C ARG A 49 -2.57 -10.03 -0.73
N SER A 50 -1.29 -9.71 -0.59
CA SER A 50 -0.74 -8.39 -0.91
C SER A 50 -0.08 -8.40 -2.28
N PHE A 51 -0.32 -7.35 -3.04
CA PHE A 51 0.20 -7.08 -4.36
C PHE A 51 0.85 -5.70 -4.35
N LEU A 52 1.94 -5.58 -5.11
CA LEU A 52 2.68 -4.34 -5.25
C LEU A 52 2.89 -4.06 -6.74
N CYS A 53 2.63 -2.84 -7.16
CA CYS A 53 2.89 -2.38 -8.51
C CYS A 53 3.65 -1.05 -8.43
N MET A 54 4.90 -1.09 -8.90
CA MET A 54 5.83 0.03 -9.00
C MET A 54 6.43 0.02 -10.40
N SER A 55 6.98 1.14 -10.86
CA SER A 55 7.77 1.18 -12.08
C SER A 55 9.15 0.51 -11.86
N ASP A 56 9.66 -0.20 -12.86
CA ASP A 56 10.99 -0.85 -12.83
C ASP A 56 12.16 0.12 -12.55
N LEU A 57 11.94 1.44 -12.68
CA LEU A 57 12.94 2.50 -12.56
C LEU A 57 13.51 2.74 -11.15
N GLU A 58 12.95 2.13 -10.10
CA GLU A 58 13.48 2.27 -8.74
C GLU A 58 14.52 1.22 -8.34
N LEU A 59 14.59 0.09 -9.06
CA LEU A 59 15.66 -0.91 -8.84
C LEU A 59 17.03 -0.35 -9.24
N ASP A 60 17.10 0.51 -10.26
CA ASP A 60 18.34 1.17 -10.71
C ASP A 60 18.85 2.24 -9.74
N ARG A 61 18.02 2.73 -8.82
CA ARG A 61 18.40 3.75 -7.83
C ARG A 61 19.08 3.13 -6.61
N ALA A 62 18.58 1.97 -6.14
CA ALA A 62 19.24 1.18 -5.11
C ALA A 62 20.64 0.67 -5.53
N ALA A 63 20.88 0.48 -6.83
CA ALA A 63 22.19 0.09 -7.36
C ALA A 63 23.21 1.25 -7.46
N LYS A 64 22.76 2.51 -7.41
CA LYS A 64 23.63 3.69 -7.60
C LYS A 64 24.18 4.30 -6.31
N GLU A 65 23.71 3.86 -5.15
CA GLU A 65 24.22 4.29 -3.84
C GLU A 65 25.17 3.28 -3.17
N ALA A 66 25.58 2.23 -3.90
CA ALA A 66 26.59 1.27 -3.46
C ALA A 66 28.03 1.67 -3.85
#